data_AF-A0A316YIR8-F1
#
_entry.id   AF-A0A316YIR8-F1
#
_cell.length_a   1.000
_cell.length_b   1.000
_cell.length_c   1.000
_cell.angle_alpha   90.00
_cell.angle_beta   90.00
_cell.angle_gamma   90.00
#
_symmetry.space_group_name_H-M   'P 1'
#
loop_
_entity.id
_entity.type
_entity.pdbx_description
1 polymer ?
#
loop_
_entity_poly.entity_id
_entity_poly.type
_entity_poly.pdbx_seq_one_letter_code
_entity_poly.pdbx_strand_id
1 'polypeptide(L)'
;MVEISATQAVQLLQRRRMQNRQSQQRYRDKMRRAKGSSPNADSSSSSSGSETSPPCISSNPEKRSVVVYQEATLPFYGRLSRMLDPAIEDPKPLVPPPRLDLRLRAHAFVDVVPRMAKAFNVSTDLITDKTVFIDPSRSWQQQDTVYYTSSTGEAFTPFLWRDKPSTMAPTLVQLTKSHPIGLSIAFPWPSVRDKMIEKVEKAGPGGALCHDLSYGGGDGADWQPSFIIWGEDVFDHTSWEVSQYIYGKYSSMFDQQIVDQTNWWRRKRGLPALTL
;
A
#
# COMPACT_ATOMS: atom_id res chain seq x y z
N MET A 1 -24.50 15.09 -27.83
CA MET A 1 -23.32 15.17 -26.96
C MET A 1 -23.05 16.64 -26.70
N VAL A 2 -23.09 17.08 -25.44
CA VAL A 2 -22.84 18.48 -25.08
C VAL A 2 -21.33 18.63 -24.85
N GLU A 3 -20.63 19.27 -25.79
CA GLU A 3 -19.22 19.59 -25.63
C GLU A 3 -19.08 20.73 -24.60
N ILE A 4 -18.51 20.40 -23.45
CA ILE A 4 -18.19 21.38 -22.42
C ILE A 4 -16.93 22.12 -22.88
N SER A 5 -17.01 23.44 -23.07
CA SER A 5 -15.85 24.21 -23.52
C SER A 5 -14.73 24.15 -22.48
N ALA A 6 -13.47 24.24 -22.92
CA ALA A 6 -12.30 24.19 -22.02
C ALA A 6 -12.39 25.19 -20.86
N THR A 7 -12.99 26.37 -21.11
CA THR A 7 -13.23 27.40 -20.09
C THR A 7 -14.25 26.96 -19.04
N GLN A 8 -15.31 26.26 -19.45
CA GLN A 8 -16.30 25.69 -18.53
C GLN A 8 -15.70 24.55 -17.68
N ALA A 9 -14.81 23.74 -18.26
CA ALA A 9 -14.10 22.69 -17.52
C ALA A 9 -13.20 23.28 -16.41
N VAL A 10 -12.47 24.37 -16.70
CA VAL A 10 -11.66 25.09 -15.71
C VAL A 10 -12.52 25.69 -14.59
N GLN A 11 -13.66 26.30 -14.94
CA GLN A 11 -14.60 26.85 -13.95
C GLN A 11 -15.19 25.76 -13.04
N LEU A 12 -15.53 24.59 -13.59
CA LEU A 12 -16.00 23.44 -12.82
C LEU A 12 -14.94 22.90 -11.86
N LEU A 13 -13.67 22.84 -12.29
CA LEU A 13 -12.55 22.45 -11.43
C LEU A 13 -12.34 23.44 -10.28
N GLN A 14 -12.36 24.74 -10.56
CA GLN A 14 -12.24 25.78 -9.52
C GLN A 14 -13.40 25.71 -8.52
N ARG A 15 -14.64 25.51 -9.01
CA ARG A 15 -15.82 25.31 -8.16
C ARG A 15 -15.68 24.09 -7.25
N ARG A 16 -15.21 22.96 -7.78
CA ARG A 16 -14.99 21.73 -7.00
C ARG A 16 -13.91 21.90 -5.94
N ARG A 17 -12.81 22.62 -6.26
CA ARG A 17 -11.76 22.97 -5.29
C ARG A 17 -12.29 23.86 -4.17
N MET A 18 -13.11 24.87 -4.48
CA MET A 18 -13.75 25.71 -3.47
C MET A 18 -14.70 24.92 -2.57
N GLN A 19 -15.52 24.04 -3.14
CA GLN A 19 -16.44 23.18 -2.38
C GLN A 19 -15.69 22.23 -1.44
N ASN A 20 -14.60 21.61 -1.90
CA ASN A 20 -13.76 20.76 -1.04
C ASN A 20 -13.14 21.55 0.11
N ARG A 21 -12.67 22.78 -0.14
CA ARG A 21 -12.11 23.66 0.90
C ARG A 21 -13.16 23.99 1.98
N GLN A 22 -14.38 24.34 1.57
CA GLN A 22 -15.49 24.62 2.49
C GLN A 22 -15.89 23.37 3.28
N SER A 23 -15.92 22.19 2.65
CA SER A 23 -16.21 20.93 3.32
C SER A 23 -15.17 20.60 4.40
N GLN A 24 -13.88 20.78 4.11
CA GLN A 24 -12.80 20.57 5.07
C GLN A 24 -12.87 21.55 6.25
N GLN A 25 -13.21 22.82 6.00
CA GLN A 25 -13.42 23.80 7.08
C GLN A 25 -14.57 23.38 8.00
N ARG A 26 -15.72 23.02 7.43
CA ARG A 26 -16.88 22.54 8.21
C ARG A 26 -16.55 21.29 9.03
N TYR A 27 -15.78 20.36 8.46
CA TYR A 27 -15.33 19.17 9.18
C TYR A 27 -14.44 19.55 10.37
N ARG A 28 -13.45 20.44 10.18
CA ARG A 28 -12.58 20.92 11.26
C ARG A 28 -13.35 21.65 12.36
N ASP A 29 -14.33 22.48 12.00
CA ASP A 29 -15.18 23.18 12.95
C ASP A 29 -16.08 22.20 13.73
N LYS A 30 -16.61 21.17 13.06
CA LYS A 30 -17.36 20.10 13.72
C LYS A 30 -16.49 19.34 14.71
N MET A 31 -15.24 19.03 14.34
CA MET A 31 -14.28 18.36 15.24
C MET A 31 -13.88 19.25 16.42
N ARG A 32 -13.70 20.57 16.21
CA ARG A 32 -13.45 21.53 17.29
C ARG A 32 -14.63 21.61 18.26
N ARG A 33 -15.87 21.64 17.75
CA ARG A 33 -17.08 21.65 18.57
C ARG A 33 -17.28 20.33 19.32
N ALA A 34 -16.99 19.20 18.70
CA ALA A 34 -17.03 17.89 19.35
C ALA A 34 -16.00 17.76 20.47
N LYS A 35 -14.81 18.35 20.31
CA LYS A 35 -13.76 18.38 21.34
C LYS A 35 -14.03 19.40 22.47
N GLY A 36 -14.84 20.42 22.20
CA GLY A 36 -15.24 21.45 23.17
C GLY A 36 -16.55 21.18 23.91
N SER A 37 -17.27 20.10 23.60
CA SER A 37 -18.52 19.72 24.28
C SER A 37 -18.26 18.60 25.28
N SER A 38 -17.63 18.96 26.39
CA SER A 38 -17.68 18.20 27.63
C SER A 38 -18.48 19.03 28.64
N PRO A 39 -19.59 18.53 29.21
CA PRO A 39 -20.33 19.25 30.22
C PRO A 39 -19.78 18.93 31.61
N ASN A 40 -19.22 19.92 32.30
CA ASN A 40 -19.62 20.26 33.67
C ASN A 40 -18.96 21.55 34.23
N ALA A 41 -19.87 22.42 34.68
CA ALA A 41 -19.88 23.41 35.76
C ALA A 41 -18.59 23.92 36.46
N ASP A 42 -18.56 25.26 36.56
CA ASP A 42 -18.29 26.12 37.71
C ASP A 42 -17.04 25.90 38.58
N SER A 43 -16.13 26.88 38.59
CA SER A 43 -16.20 27.99 39.56
C SER A 43 -14.98 28.92 39.47
N SER A 44 -15.26 30.18 39.75
CA SER A 44 -14.39 31.36 39.82
C SER A 44 -13.22 31.26 40.80
N SER A 45 -12.08 31.87 40.47
CA SER A 45 -11.47 32.90 41.34
C SER A 45 -10.34 33.66 40.65
N SER A 46 -10.35 34.96 40.90
CA SER A 46 -9.37 36.00 40.59
C SER A 46 -8.09 35.87 41.41
N SER A 47 -6.94 36.20 40.83
CA SER A 47 -5.91 37.00 41.54
C SER A 47 -4.87 37.59 40.57
N SER A 48 -4.46 38.80 40.93
CA SER A 48 -3.58 39.76 40.29
C SER A 48 -2.12 39.66 40.75
N GLY A 49 -1.19 40.16 39.94
CA GLY A 49 0.21 40.50 40.32
C GLY A 49 1.19 40.12 39.21
N SER A 50 1.57 41.03 38.31
CA SER A 50 2.63 42.07 38.40
C SER A 50 4.01 41.57 37.92
N GLU A 51 4.43 42.17 36.79
CA GLU A 51 5.80 42.57 36.38
C GLU A 51 7.00 41.70 36.76
N THR A 52 7.78 41.21 35.77
CA THR A 52 9.13 41.74 35.43
C THR A 52 9.71 41.10 34.15
N SER A 53 10.46 41.92 33.40
CA SER A 53 11.17 41.81 32.09
C SER A 53 12.22 40.67 31.95
N PRO A 54 13.14 40.58 30.94
CA PRO A 54 13.37 41.28 29.66
C PRO A 54 13.68 40.30 28.47
N PRO A 55 14.68 40.53 27.56
CA PRO A 55 14.49 40.89 26.16
C PRO A 55 14.79 39.78 25.13
N CYS A 56 14.34 40.03 23.90
CA CYS A 56 14.61 39.24 22.70
C CYS A 56 16.05 39.39 22.19
N ILE A 57 16.77 38.27 22.07
CA ILE A 57 18.02 38.15 21.30
C ILE A 57 17.90 36.96 20.32
N SER A 58 17.95 37.32 19.04
CA SER A 58 18.65 36.72 17.90
C SER A 58 18.96 35.20 17.83
N SER A 59 18.75 34.71 16.60
CA SER A 59 19.50 33.69 15.83
C SER A 59 19.36 32.20 16.18
N ASN A 60 18.67 31.48 15.26
CA ASN A 60 18.92 30.16 14.62
C ASN A 60 20.10 29.28 15.13
N PRO A 61 20.14 27.93 14.93
CA PRO A 61 19.36 27.14 13.97
C PRO A 61 18.93 25.72 14.45
N GLU A 62 18.32 24.95 13.54
CA GLU A 62 18.23 23.48 13.52
C GLU A 62 17.61 22.75 14.73
N LYS A 63 16.42 22.17 14.49
CA LYS A 63 16.10 20.76 14.81
C LYS A 63 14.74 20.39 14.26
N ARG A 64 14.77 19.61 13.18
CA ARG A 64 13.62 18.92 12.60
C ARG A 64 13.31 17.76 13.56
N SER A 65 12.25 17.89 14.36
CA SER A 65 11.79 16.82 15.23
C SER A 65 11.16 15.70 14.40
N VAL A 66 11.81 14.54 14.42
CA VAL A 66 11.25 13.27 13.98
C VAL A 66 10.14 12.90 14.98
N VAL A 67 8.90 12.83 14.51
CA VAL A 67 7.79 12.32 15.32
C VAL A 67 7.91 10.80 15.34
N VAL A 68 8.45 10.28 16.44
CA VAL A 68 8.40 8.87 16.80
C VAL A 68 6.97 8.56 17.22
N TYR A 69 6.27 7.71 16.45
CA TYR A 69 5.00 7.17 16.91
C TYR A 69 5.27 6.00 17.86
N GLN A 70 4.81 6.17 19.09
CA GLN A 70 4.87 5.18 20.16
C GLN A 70 3.94 4.01 19.83
N GLU A 71 4.50 2.81 19.80
CA GLU A 71 3.82 1.55 19.48
C GLU A 71 2.72 1.24 20.50
N ALA A 72 1.53 0.88 20.02
CA ALA A 72 0.53 0.18 20.82
C ALA A 72 0.84 -1.32 20.74
N THR A 73 1.40 -1.84 21.83
CA THR A 73 1.77 -3.24 22.06
C THR A 73 0.53 -4.14 21.99
N LEU A 74 0.51 -5.09 21.07
CA LEU A 74 -0.36 -6.28 21.14
C LEU A 74 0.43 -7.45 21.75
N PRO A 75 -0.22 -8.33 22.53
CA PRO A 75 0.48 -9.22 23.45
C PRO A 75 1.20 -10.38 22.74
N PHE A 76 2.51 -10.41 22.98
CA PHE A 76 3.37 -11.56 23.28
C PHE A 76 2.77 -12.96 23.01
N TYR A 77 3.21 -13.61 21.93
CA TYR A 77 3.41 -15.05 21.92
C TYR A 77 4.92 -15.32 21.87
N GLY A 78 5.41 -15.83 22.99
CA GLY A 78 6.83 -16.04 23.25
C GLY A 78 7.39 -17.26 22.52
N ARG A 79 8.62 -17.08 22.03
CA ARG A 79 9.80 -17.90 22.31
C ARG A 79 9.58 -19.42 22.38
N LEU A 80 9.95 -20.11 21.30
CA LEU A 80 10.75 -21.35 21.39
C LEU A 80 11.74 -21.40 20.21
N SER A 81 13.02 -21.36 20.55
CA SER A 81 14.14 -21.80 19.70
C SER A 81 15.01 -22.71 20.54
N ARG A 82 15.56 -23.74 19.87
CA ARG A 82 16.27 -24.95 20.37
C ARG A 82 15.29 -26.13 20.53
N MET A 83 15.49 -27.30 19.93
CA MET A 83 16.72 -27.98 19.48
C MET A 83 16.47 -28.77 18.18
N LEU A 84 17.56 -29.01 17.44
CA LEU A 84 17.65 -29.92 16.30
C LEU A 84 17.35 -31.36 16.72
N ASP A 85 16.48 -32.04 15.99
CA ASP A 85 16.49 -33.50 15.80
C ASP A 85 15.91 -33.82 14.41
N PRO A 86 16.55 -34.67 13.58
CA PRO A 86 16.09 -34.98 12.23
C PRO A 86 15.22 -36.24 12.27
N ALA A 87 13.96 -36.10 12.64
CA ALA A 87 12.95 -37.14 12.44
C ALA A 87 11.83 -36.59 11.56
N ILE A 88 11.60 -37.28 10.46
CA ILE A 88 10.54 -37.02 9.49
C ILE A 88 9.20 -37.17 10.21
N GLU A 89 8.66 -36.07 10.72
CA GLU A 89 7.25 -35.98 11.14
C GLU A 89 6.45 -35.38 9.98
N ASP A 90 5.42 -36.10 9.55
CA ASP A 90 4.43 -35.60 8.60
C ASP A 90 3.90 -34.24 9.06
N PRO A 91 3.91 -33.19 8.20
CA PRO A 91 3.46 -31.89 8.61
C PRO A 91 1.96 -31.94 8.95
N LYS A 92 1.67 -31.77 10.23
CA LYS A 92 0.34 -31.55 10.80
C LYS A 92 -0.45 -30.63 9.85
N PRO A 93 -1.66 -30.99 9.41
CA PRO A 93 -2.41 -30.16 8.48
C PRO A 93 -2.58 -28.77 9.11
N LEU A 94 -2.00 -27.77 8.46
CA LEU A 94 -2.27 -26.37 8.75
C LEU A 94 -3.78 -26.21 8.76
N VAL A 95 -4.34 -25.94 9.92
CA VAL A 95 -5.76 -25.59 10.06
C VAL A 95 -5.98 -24.46 9.05
N PRO A 96 -6.85 -24.64 8.04
CA PRO A 96 -7.11 -23.56 7.10
C PRO A 96 -7.55 -22.35 7.93
N PRO A 97 -7.08 -21.13 7.62
CA PRO A 97 -7.55 -19.96 8.32
C PRO A 97 -9.08 -20.00 8.33
N PRO A 98 -9.73 -19.64 9.45
CA PRO A 98 -11.17 -19.65 9.55
C PRO A 98 -11.71 -19.00 8.28
N ARG A 99 -12.64 -19.70 7.59
CA ARG A 99 -13.32 -19.17 6.40
C ARG A 99 -13.64 -17.71 6.72
N LEU A 100 -12.92 -16.78 6.08
CA LEU A 100 -13.10 -15.36 6.33
C LEU A 100 -14.60 -15.13 6.17
N ASP A 101 -15.22 -14.66 7.24
CA ASP A 101 -16.65 -14.42 7.30
C ASP A 101 -17.05 -13.64 6.04
N LEU A 102 -17.96 -14.21 5.24
CA LEU A 102 -18.40 -13.72 3.92
C LEU A 102 -19.05 -12.31 3.96
N ARG A 103 -18.97 -11.62 5.10
CA ARG A 103 -19.59 -10.32 5.38
C ARG A 103 -18.63 -9.13 5.43
N LEU A 104 -17.31 -9.32 5.41
CA LEU A 104 -16.39 -8.22 5.10
C LEU A 104 -16.19 -8.09 3.59
N ARG A 105 -17.17 -7.49 2.91
CA ARG A 105 -17.00 -7.00 1.54
C ARG A 105 -16.04 -5.81 1.54
N ALA A 106 -14.78 -6.00 1.15
CA ALA A 106 -13.90 -4.97 0.59
C ALA A 106 -12.62 -5.58 0.01
N HIS A 107 -12.44 -5.40 -1.31
CA HIS A 107 -11.20 -5.28 -2.09
C HIS A 107 -10.05 -6.30 -1.90
N ALA A 108 -9.65 -6.94 -3.00
CA ALA A 108 -8.52 -7.88 -3.09
C ALA A 108 -7.16 -7.36 -2.59
N PHE A 109 -6.98 -6.04 -2.53
CA PHE A 109 -5.78 -5.42 -1.97
C PHE A 109 -5.81 -5.19 -0.46
N VAL A 110 -6.87 -5.58 0.28
CA VAL A 110 -6.95 -5.37 1.73
C VAL A 110 -5.84 -6.07 2.51
N ASP A 111 -5.31 -7.20 2.02
CA ASP A 111 -4.13 -7.81 2.65
C ASP A 111 -2.82 -7.33 2.02
N VAL A 112 -2.75 -7.24 0.69
CA VAL A 112 -1.49 -6.95 0.01
C VAL A 112 -1.02 -5.51 0.25
N VAL A 113 -1.88 -4.49 0.06
CA VAL A 113 -1.47 -3.07 0.19
C VAL A 113 -1.04 -2.77 1.61
N PRO A 114 -1.79 -3.09 2.66
CA PRO A 114 -1.38 -2.76 4.02
C PRO A 114 -0.10 -3.48 4.46
N ARG A 115 0.06 -4.76 4.08
CA ARG A 115 1.27 -5.50 4.42
C ARG A 115 2.49 -4.99 3.65
N MET A 116 2.35 -4.67 2.36
CA MET A 116 3.42 -4.04 1.59
C MET A 116 3.74 -2.62 2.08
N ALA A 117 2.73 -1.83 2.42
CA ALA A 117 2.90 -0.50 3.00
C ALA A 117 3.71 -0.57 4.29
N LYS A 118 3.39 -1.52 5.17
CA LYS A 118 4.17 -1.80 6.38
C LYS A 118 5.60 -2.23 6.05
N ALA A 119 5.79 -3.18 5.14
CA ALA A 119 7.10 -3.74 4.79
C ALA A 119 8.03 -2.72 4.10
N PHE A 120 7.47 -1.79 3.34
CA PHE A 120 8.19 -0.69 2.70
C PHE A 120 8.25 0.59 3.54
N ASN A 121 7.59 0.62 4.69
CA ASN A 121 7.43 1.81 5.54
C ASN A 121 6.88 3.03 4.77
N VAL A 122 5.80 2.81 4.01
CA VAL A 122 5.09 3.82 3.22
C VAL A 122 3.61 3.85 3.55
N SER A 123 2.89 4.89 3.13
CA SER A 123 1.42 4.92 3.28
C SER A 123 0.74 4.01 2.25
N THR A 124 -0.42 3.45 2.62
CA THR A 124 -1.30 2.71 1.68
C THR A 124 -1.77 3.59 0.53
N ASP A 125 -1.95 4.89 0.79
CA ASP A 125 -2.33 5.89 -0.20
C ASP A 125 -1.25 6.00 -1.28
N LEU A 126 0.03 5.98 -0.89
CA LEU A 126 1.14 6.03 -1.85
C LEU A 126 1.12 4.81 -2.78
N ILE A 127 0.91 3.60 -2.25
CA ILE A 127 0.90 2.37 -3.04
C ILE A 127 -0.26 2.37 -4.07
N THR A 128 -1.40 2.93 -3.67
CA THR A 128 -2.61 2.98 -4.50
C THR A 128 -2.68 4.22 -5.40
N ASP A 129 -1.78 5.19 -5.22
CA ASP A 129 -1.73 6.40 -6.02
C ASP A 129 -1.23 6.09 -7.44
N LYS A 130 -2.17 6.14 -8.39
CA LYS A 130 -1.91 5.97 -9.83
C LYS A 130 -1.23 7.17 -10.47
N THR A 131 -0.99 8.23 -9.72
CA THR A 131 -0.33 9.46 -10.19
C THR A 131 1.12 9.58 -9.75
N VAL A 132 1.60 8.64 -8.94
CA VAL A 132 2.99 8.52 -8.54
C VAL A 132 3.66 7.45 -9.41
N PHE A 133 4.66 7.88 -10.17
CA PHE A 133 5.39 7.02 -11.10
C PHE A 133 6.86 6.98 -10.75
N ILE A 134 7.55 5.89 -11.08
CA ILE A 134 9.01 5.92 -11.15
C ILE A 134 9.42 6.96 -12.20
N ASP A 135 10.44 7.76 -11.89
CA ASP A 135 11.10 8.69 -12.79
C ASP A 135 12.39 8.04 -13.32
N PRO A 136 12.37 7.49 -14.55
CA PRO A 136 13.55 6.89 -15.16
C PRO A 136 14.71 7.87 -15.20
N SER A 137 14.48 9.14 -15.58
CA SER A 137 15.53 10.11 -15.87
C SER A 137 16.48 10.37 -14.69
N ARG A 138 15.99 10.19 -13.47
CA ARG A 138 16.74 10.37 -12.21
C ARG A 138 17.23 9.06 -11.61
N SER A 139 16.49 7.97 -11.80
CA SER A 139 16.77 6.67 -11.17
C SER A 139 18.01 5.96 -11.73
N TRP A 140 18.46 6.30 -12.94
CA TRP A 140 19.71 5.75 -13.51
C TRP A 140 20.99 6.28 -12.87
N GLN A 141 20.94 7.43 -12.21
CA GLN A 141 22.14 8.14 -11.76
C GLN A 141 22.69 7.59 -10.44
N GLN A 142 21.91 6.81 -9.69
CA GLN A 142 22.29 6.22 -8.41
C GLN A 142 21.71 4.81 -8.31
N GLN A 143 22.56 3.78 -8.42
CA GLN A 143 22.17 2.36 -8.52
C GLN A 143 21.26 1.87 -7.39
N ASP A 144 21.32 2.51 -6.21
CA ASP A 144 20.56 2.10 -5.02
C ASP A 144 19.35 2.99 -4.70
N THR A 145 19.14 4.05 -5.49
CA THR A 145 18.11 5.07 -5.24
C THR A 145 17.16 5.17 -6.43
N VAL A 146 15.92 4.73 -6.23
CA VAL A 146 14.85 4.93 -7.21
C VAL A 146 14.07 6.17 -6.84
N TYR A 147 13.95 7.09 -7.79
CA TYR A 147 13.17 8.30 -7.66
C TYR A 147 11.76 8.09 -8.19
N TYR A 148 10.80 8.63 -7.46
CA TYR A 148 9.40 8.65 -7.82
C TYR A 148 8.96 10.09 -7.98
N THR A 149 8.12 10.36 -8.98
CA THR A 149 7.57 11.68 -9.24
C THR A 149 6.06 11.63 -9.08
N SER A 150 5.54 12.54 -8.25
CA SER A 150 4.10 12.72 -8.05
C SER A 150 3.45 13.51 -9.20
N SER A 151 2.12 13.61 -9.18
CA SER A 151 1.38 14.50 -10.09
C SER A 151 1.74 15.98 -9.97
N THR A 152 2.36 16.41 -8.85
CA THR A 152 2.84 17.79 -8.68
C THR A 152 4.23 18.01 -9.28
N GLY A 153 4.88 16.97 -9.80
CA GLY A 153 6.24 17.03 -10.34
C GLY A 153 7.34 16.96 -9.28
N GLU A 154 6.98 16.73 -8.02
CA GLU A 154 7.94 16.58 -6.93
C GLU A 154 8.54 15.18 -6.95
N ALA A 155 9.87 15.10 -7.04
CA ALA A 155 10.61 13.85 -6.98
C ALA A 155 10.95 13.49 -5.52
N PHE A 156 10.78 12.23 -5.14
CA PHE A 156 11.08 11.72 -3.81
C PHE A 156 11.51 10.25 -3.82
N THR A 157 12.08 9.79 -2.71
CA THR A 157 12.55 8.42 -2.50
C THR A 157 11.87 7.87 -1.25
N PRO A 158 10.74 7.16 -1.38
CA PRO A 158 9.92 6.79 -0.22
C PRO A 158 10.60 5.75 0.67
N PHE A 159 11.58 5.00 0.15
CA PHE A 159 12.37 4.01 0.88
C PHE A 159 13.66 3.70 0.12
N LEU A 160 14.57 2.96 0.77
CA LEU A 160 15.81 2.47 0.16
C LEU A 160 15.66 1.01 -0.27
N TRP A 161 15.98 0.72 -1.54
CA TRP A 161 15.87 -0.63 -2.10
C TRP A 161 16.95 -1.58 -1.58
N ARG A 162 18.13 -1.06 -1.23
CA ARG A 162 19.22 -1.85 -0.62
C ARG A 162 18.85 -2.50 0.72
N ASP A 163 17.81 -1.99 1.38
CA ASP A 163 17.29 -2.52 2.64
C ASP A 163 16.18 -3.59 2.40
N LYS A 164 16.04 -4.09 1.17
CA LYS A 164 15.05 -5.09 0.78
C LYS A 164 15.76 -6.35 0.27
N PRO A 165 15.11 -7.52 0.34
CA PRO A 165 15.65 -8.74 -0.26
C PRO A 165 15.96 -8.55 -1.75
N SER A 166 16.94 -9.30 -2.27
CA SER A 166 17.37 -9.20 -3.67
C SER A 166 16.24 -9.44 -4.68
N THR A 167 15.22 -10.21 -4.31
CA THR A 167 14.00 -10.45 -5.11
C THR A 167 13.19 -9.17 -5.35
N MET A 168 13.31 -8.18 -4.47
CA MET A 168 12.69 -6.87 -4.61
C MET A 168 13.56 -5.85 -5.34
N ALA A 169 14.84 -6.13 -5.62
CA ALA A 169 15.71 -5.19 -6.31
C ALA A 169 15.03 -4.65 -7.60
N PRO A 170 15.13 -3.34 -7.89
CA PRO A 170 14.55 -2.78 -9.11
C PRO A 170 15.11 -3.46 -10.35
N THR A 171 14.23 -3.87 -11.25
CA THR A 171 14.62 -4.42 -12.54
C THR A 171 14.97 -3.31 -13.53
N LEU A 172 15.63 -3.68 -14.63
CA LEU A 172 15.88 -2.76 -15.74
C LEU A 172 14.57 -2.18 -16.30
N VAL A 173 13.51 -3.00 -16.39
CA VAL A 173 12.19 -2.57 -16.87
C VAL A 173 11.59 -1.53 -15.93
N GLN A 174 11.70 -1.72 -14.61
CA GLN A 174 11.24 -0.75 -13.62
C GLN A 174 11.99 0.58 -13.72
N LEU A 175 13.31 0.54 -13.97
CA LEU A 175 14.14 1.75 -14.07
C LEU A 175 13.98 2.48 -15.40
N THR A 176 13.61 1.77 -16.48
CA THR A 176 13.46 2.34 -17.84
C THR A 176 12.08 2.91 -18.09
N LYS A 177 11.02 2.34 -17.51
CA LYS A 177 9.64 2.63 -17.91
C LYS A 177 8.86 3.36 -16.82
N SER A 178 8.09 4.37 -17.23
CA SER A 178 7.16 5.04 -16.33
C SER A 178 5.96 4.13 -16.02
N HIS A 179 5.72 3.87 -14.74
CA HIS A 179 4.61 3.04 -14.27
C HIS A 179 4.25 3.37 -12.80
N PRO A 180 3.02 3.07 -12.36
CA PRO A 180 2.60 3.35 -10.98
C PRO A 180 3.45 2.62 -9.94
N ILE A 181 3.79 3.30 -8.84
CA ILE A 181 4.62 2.74 -7.76
C ILE A 181 4.09 1.41 -7.22
N GLY A 182 2.77 1.22 -7.17
CA GLY A 182 2.15 -0.03 -6.71
C GLY A 182 2.66 -1.27 -7.46
N LEU A 183 2.91 -1.18 -8.77
CA LEU A 183 3.41 -2.32 -9.56
C LEU A 183 4.87 -2.67 -9.24
N SER A 184 5.63 -1.68 -8.77
CA SER A 184 7.05 -1.86 -8.42
C SER A 184 7.26 -2.63 -7.12
N ILE A 185 6.37 -2.41 -6.16
CA ILE A 185 6.54 -2.90 -4.78
C ILE A 185 5.57 -4.01 -4.40
N ALA A 186 4.50 -4.23 -5.17
CA ALA A 186 3.47 -5.19 -4.79
C ALA A 186 3.86 -6.66 -4.99
N PHE A 187 4.89 -6.99 -5.76
CA PHE A 187 5.18 -8.39 -6.13
C PHE A 187 6.65 -8.76 -5.90
N PRO A 188 6.94 -9.89 -5.23
CA PRO A 188 8.30 -10.36 -4.98
C PRO A 188 8.94 -11.06 -6.18
N TRP A 189 8.26 -11.14 -7.33
CA TRP A 189 8.77 -11.78 -8.54
C TRP A 189 9.21 -10.73 -9.57
N PRO A 190 10.52 -10.59 -9.85
CA PRO A 190 11.01 -9.67 -10.89
C PRO A 190 10.33 -9.87 -12.25
N SER A 191 10.18 -11.13 -12.69
CA SER A 191 9.57 -11.45 -13.99
C SER A 191 8.10 -11.03 -14.10
N VAL A 192 7.34 -11.14 -13.01
CA VAL A 192 5.94 -10.70 -12.95
C VAL A 192 5.85 -9.18 -12.99
N ARG A 193 6.70 -8.48 -12.21
CA ARG A 193 6.77 -7.00 -12.22
C ARG A 193 7.03 -6.48 -13.62
N ASP A 194 8.03 -7.04 -14.31
CA ASP A 194 8.41 -6.64 -15.68
C ASP A 194 7.24 -6.81 -16.66
N LYS A 195 6.63 -8.00 -16.70
CA LYS A 195 5.50 -8.28 -17.59
C LYS A 195 4.29 -7.39 -17.27
N MET A 196 4.03 -7.09 -16.00
CA MET A 196 2.94 -6.18 -15.61
C MET A 196 3.21 -4.76 -16.07
N ILE A 197 4.41 -4.24 -15.87
CA ILE A 197 4.81 -2.90 -16.29
C ILE A 197 4.68 -2.77 -17.81
N GLU A 198 5.12 -3.76 -18.57
CA GLU A 198 4.96 -3.79 -20.02
C GLU A 198 3.49 -3.76 -20.46
N LYS A 199 2.60 -4.47 -19.77
CA LYS A 199 1.17 -4.43 -20.08
C LYS A 199 0.54 -3.10 -19.70
N VAL A 200 0.91 -2.51 -18.57
CA VAL A 200 0.38 -1.21 -18.13
C VAL A 200 0.90 -0.07 -18.99
N GLU A 201 2.13 -0.14 -19.47
CA GLU A 201 2.66 0.80 -20.45
C GLU A 201 1.80 0.81 -21.73
N LYS A 202 1.39 -0.38 -22.21
CA LYS A 202 0.54 -0.53 -23.40
C LYS A 202 -0.93 -0.13 -23.15
N ALA A 203 -1.47 -0.42 -21.97
CA ALA A 203 -2.90 -0.25 -21.66
C ALA A 203 -3.25 1.03 -20.88
N GLY A 204 -2.25 1.71 -20.32
CA GLY A 204 -2.40 2.84 -19.40
C GLY A 204 -2.65 2.46 -17.93
N PRO A 205 -2.34 3.36 -16.97
CA PRO A 205 -2.39 3.11 -15.52
C PRO A 205 -3.82 2.93 -14.95
N GLY A 206 -4.85 3.26 -15.74
CA GLY A 206 -6.26 3.06 -15.40
C GLY A 206 -6.89 1.79 -15.97
N GLY A 207 -6.12 0.96 -16.69
CA GLY A 207 -6.65 -0.18 -17.42
C GLY A 207 -7.22 -1.31 -16.55
N ALA A 208 -7.90 -2.25 -17.22
CA ALA A 208 -8.53 -3.42 -16.59
C ALA A 208 -7.55 -4.24 -15.74
N LEU A 209 -6.27 -4.31 -16.13
CA LEU A 209 -5.24 -4.99 -15.34
C LEU A 209 -5.05 -4.34 -13.97
N CYS A 210 -4.82 -3.02 -13.89
CA CYS A 210 -4.66 -2.35 -12.61
C CYS A 210 -5.92 -2.52 -11.73
N HIS A 211 -7.11 -2.45 -12.34
CA HIS A 211 -8.37 -2.69 -11.64
C HIS A 211 -8.47 -4.12 -11.09
N ASP A 212 -8.24 -5.12 -11.93
CA ASP A 212 -8.30 -6.54 -11.57
C ASP A 212 -7.28 -6.86 -10.49
N LEU A 213 -6.04 -6.35 -10.60
CA LEU A 213 -5.04 -6.50 -9.55
C LEU A 213 -5.55 -5.86 -8.25
N SER A 214 -6.07 -4.62 -8.30
CA SER A 214 -6.58 -3.87 -7.15
C SER A 214 -7.76 -4.53 -6.43
N TYR A 215 -8.66 -5.14 -7.18
CA TYR A 215 -9.99 -5.48 -6.67
C TYR A 215 -10.38 -6.95 -6.83
N GLY A 216 -9.53 -7.77 -7.46
CA GLY A 216 -9.83 -9.16 -7.74
C GLY A 216 -10.97 -9.26 -8.74
N GLY A 217 -11.73 -10.34 -8.66
CA GLY A 217 -12.93 -10.46 -9.46
C GLY A 217 -13.70 -11.76 -9.28
N GLY A 218 -14.77 -11.87 -10.05
CA GLY A 218 -15.87 -12.80 -9.79
C GLY A 218 -17.08 -12.07 -9.18
N ASP A 219 -18.22 -12.75 -9.14
CA ASP A 219 -19.50 -12.16 -8.77
C ASP A 219 -20.02 -12.74 -7.45
N GLY A 220 -20.60 -11.88 -6.61
CA GLY A 220 -21.36 -12.29 -5.43
C GLY A 220 -20.56 -13.19 -4.47
N ALA A 221 -20.99 -14.44 -4.34
CA ALA A 221 -20.38 -15.43 -3.46
C ALA A 221 -19.09 -16.05 -4.03
N ASP A 222 -18.86 -15.93 -5.34
CA ASP A 222 -17.72 -16.51 -6.06
C ASP A 222 -16.59 -15.48 -6.29
N TRP A 223 -16.71 -14.30 -5.68
CA TRP A 223 -15.66 -13.29 -5.72
C TRP A 223 -14.36 -13.83 -5.11
N GLN A 224 -13.24 -13.61 -5.80
CA GLN A 224 -11.91 -14.03 -5.41
C GLN A 224 -10.97 -12.83 -5.30
N PRO A 225 -10.11 -12.77 -4.27
CA PRO A 225 -9.02 -11.80 -4.24
C PRO A 225 -8.04 -12.09 -5.39
N SER A 226 -7.25 -11.11 -5.79
CA SER A 226 -6.22 -11.26 -6.83
C SER A 226 -5.11 -12.20 -6.39
N PHE A 227 -4.67 -12.02 -5.14
CA PHE A 227 -3.58 -12.76 -4.52
C PHE A 227 -3.92 -13.03 -3.06
N ILE A 228 -3.34 -14.10 -2.52
CA ILE A 228 -3.34 -14.40 -1.09
C ILE A 228 -1.88 -14.52 -0.66
N ILE A 229 -1.51 -13.88 0.45
CA ILE A 229 -0.18 -14.00 1.05
C ILE A 229 -0.31 -14.84 2.32
N TRP A 230 0.33 -15.99 2.31
CA TRP A 230 0.45 -16.90 3.44
C TRP A 230 1.60 -16.45 4.36
N GLY A 231 1.42 -16.51 5.67
CA GLY A 231 2.44 -16.04 6.61
C GLY A 231 2.60 -14.51 6.67
N GLU A 232 3.68 -14.08 7.30
CA GLU A 232 3.95 -12.66 7.61
C GLU A 232 4.93 -11.99 6.64
N ASP A 233 5.86 -12.75 6.06
CA ASP A 233 6.87 -12.22 5.16
C ASP A 233 6.30 -12.03 3.75
N VAL A 234 6.04 -10.78 3.38
CA VAL A 234 5.54 -10.43 2.04
C VAL A 234 6.60 -10.57 0.94
N PHE A 235 7.89 -10.65 1.29
CA PHE A 235 8.98 -10.80 0.34
C PHE A 235 9.28 -12.26 0.01
N ASP A 236 8.79 -13.20 0.83
CA ASP A 236 8.85 -14.62 0.53
C ASP A 236 7.93 -14.93 -0.65
N HIS A 237 8.55 -15.05 -1.82
CA HIS A 237 7.86 -15.32 -3.06
C HIS A 237 7.15 -16.70 -3.09
N THR A 238 7.49 -17.63 -2.18
CA THR A 238 6.83 -18.93 -2.08
C THR A 238 5.52 -18.86 -1.31
N SER A 239 5.33 -17.80 -0.52
CA SER A 239 4.16 -17.58 0.31
C SER A 239 2.97 -16.96 -0.44
N TRP A 240 3.10 -16.73 -1.75
CA TRP A 240 2.04 -16.13 -2.55
C TRP A 240 1.22 -17.16 -3.32
N GLU A 241 -0.10 -16.98 -3.34
CA GLU A 241 -1.06 -17.75 -4.11
C GLU A 241 -1.81 -16.82 -5.09
N VAL A 242 -1.77 -17.12 -6.38
CA VAL A 242 -2.53 -16.41 -7.42
C VAL A 242 -3.94 -16.99 -7.52
N SER A 243 -4.97 -16.15 -7.64
CA SER A 243 -6.33 -16.65 -7.80
C SER A 243 -6.64 -17.17 -9.20
N GLN A 244 -7.67 -18.01 -9.30
CA GLN A 244 -8.14 -18.55 -10.57
C GLN A 244 -8.60 -17.42 -11.52
N TYR A 245 -9.23 -16.38 -10.98
CA TYR A 245 -9.66 -15.22 -11.76
C TYR A 245 -8.49 -14.48 -12.43
N ILE A 246 -7.44 -14.17 -11.66
CA ILE A 246 -6.25 -13.49 -12.19
C ILE A 246 -5.50 -14.39 -13.16
N TYR A 247 -5.34 -15.67 -12.82
CA TYR A 247 -4.64 -16.61 -13.69
C TYR A 247 -5.36 -16.79 -15.03
N GLY A 248 -6.69 -16.96 -15.06
CA GLY A 248 -7.44 -17.14 -16.30
C GLY A 248 -7.31 -15.96 -17.27
N LYS A 249 -7.20 -14.73 -16.77
CA LYS A 249 -7.04 -13.53 -17.62
C LYS A 249 -5.60 -13.22 -17.98
N TYR A 250 -4.67 -13.49 -17.07
CA TYR A 250 -3.30 -12.97 -17.14
C TYR A 250 -2.24 -14.07 -17.01
N SER A 251 -2.58 -15.32 -17.29
CA SER A 251 -1.71 -16.51 -17.16
C SER A 251 -0.29 -16.31 -17.70
N SER A 252 -0.16 -15.68 -18.88
CA SER A 252 1.13 -15.34 -19.51
C SER A 252 2.12 -14.58 -18.60
N MET A 253 1.64 -13.92 -17.54
CA MET A 253 2.48 -13.21 -16.57
C MET A 253 3.22 -14.16 -15.62
N PHE A 254 2.65 -15.32 -15.32
CA PHE A 254 3.12 -16.18 -14.26
C PHE A 254 3.97 -17.32 -14.83
N ASP A 255 5.22 -17.41 -14.37
CA ASP A 255 6.11 -18.50 -14.75
C ASP A 255 5.65 -19.81 -14.09
N GLN A 256 6.05 -20.95 -14.66
CA GLN A 256 5.58 -22.28 -14.21
C GLN A 256 5.81 -22.51 -12.71
N GLN A 257 6.94 -22.06 -12.17
CA GLN A 257 7.25 -22.17 -10.74
C GLN A 257 6.22 -21.45 -9.85
N ILE A 258 5.70 -20.30 -10.30
CA ILE A 258 4.66 -19.55 -9.57
C ILE A 258 3.33 -20.31 -9.61
N VAL A 259 3.03 -20.93 -10.75
CA VAL A 259 1.83 -21.76 -10.94
C VAL A 259 1.90 -23.01 -10.05
N ASP A 260 3.05 -23.68 -10.01
CA ASP A 260 3.27 -24.86 -9.18
C ASP A 260 3.14 -24.55 -7.69
N GLN A 261 3.74 -23.44 -7.24
CA GLN A 261 3.61 -22.95 -5.87
C GLN A 261 2.17 -22.59 -5.51
N THR A 262 1.49 -21.89 -6.41
CA THR A 262 0.07 -21.56 -6.25
C THR A 262 -0.77 -22.84 -6.13
N ASN A 263 -0.52 -23.84 -6.98
CA ASN A 263 -1.19 -25.13 -6.94
C ASN A 263 -0.88 -25.92 -5.67
N TRP A 264 0.31 -25.76 -5.08
CA TRP A 264 0.62 -26.33 -3.78
C TRP A 264 -0.27 -25.74 -2.67
N TRP A 265 -0.41 -24.42 -2.59
CA TRP A 265 -1.31 -23.75 -1.63
C TRP A 265 -2.78 -24.12 -1.86
N ARG A 266 -3.23 -24.14 -3.11
CA ARG A 266 -4.60 -24.54 -3.48
C ARG A 266 -4.91 -25.97 -3.05
N ARG A 267 -3.98 -26.92 -3.26
CA ARG A 267 -4.14 -28.30 -2.78
C ARG A 267 -4.25 -28.38 -1.25
N LYS A 268 -3.45 -27.61 -0.51
CA LYS A 268 -3.55 -27.53 0.96
C LYS A 268 -4.93 -27.05 1.44
N ARG A 269 -5.66 -26.30 0.61
CA ARG A 269 -7.03 -25.84 0.88
C ARG A 269 -8.12 -26.77 0.33
N GLY A 270 -7.76 -27.85 -0.35
CA GLY A 270 -8.72 -28.71 -1.05
C GLY A 270 -9.33 -28.08 -2.31
N LEU A 271 -8.66 -27.09 -2.91
CA LEU A 271 -9.06 -26.49 -4.18
C LEU A 271 -8.39 -27.20 -5.38
N PRO A 272 -9.05 -27.23 -6.55
CA PRO A 272 -8.44 -27.76 -7.77
C PRO A 272 -7.24 -26.90 -8.20
N ALA A 273 -6.34 -27.50 -8.97
CA ALA A 273 -5.26 -26.75 -9.62
C ALA A 273 -5.81 -25.64 -10.53
N LEU A 274 -4.99 -24.62 -10.78
CA LEU A 274 -5.28 -23.55 -11.72
C LEU A 274 -5.52 -24.12 -13.13
N THR A 275 -6.52 -23.60 -13.82
CA THR A 275 -6.83 -23.96 -15.22
C THR A 275 -6.86 -22.72 -16.11
N LEU A 276 -6.61 -22.88 -17.40
CA LEU A 276 -6.87 -21.84 -18.41
C LEU A 276 -8.31 -21.91 -18.90
#